data_AF-A0A2S5RH29-F1
#
_entry.id   AF-A0A2S5RH29-F1
#
_cell.length_a   1.000
_cell.length_b   1.000
_cell.length_c   1.000
_cell.angle_alpha   90.00
_cell.angle_beta   90.00
_cell.angle_gamma   90.00
#
_symmetry.space_group_name_H-M   'P 1'
#
loop_
_entity.id
_entity.type
_entity.pdbx_description
1 polymer ?
#
loop_
_entity_poly.entity_id
_entity_poly.type
_entity_poly.pdbx_seq_one_letter_code
_entity_poly.pdbx_strand_id
1 'polypeptide(L)'
;MKKEEKRIKSKYLEWMDGSVQFNLKSKILMNVKPKKEKRWIISLILWILSIVLFVSFIVFFTLTQQVDWKESSIGTITPEYKGVTSEYFDGKLRPYSITMTLGIIVAAAFSVKNFLKKGLDINHLSIGVIIVMPSALFMASFFGKYGRGSESFIQLFYFWNGGMAIHGGFIGAMLSGVPLFYYFSKRSKVSVLVYADAILPNVLLGQVIGRWGNFFNHEVMGKPLKVLAKSWDSNWANIDSSGMWLPKWITNNTTMVASSSGSVDGVSYNPGDLLQMNPIFFWESLALLICWFIIVFIIPNIGKWISVKPWKEYPTKYKITRNKFGYSNKNIVWNQAYYRSEDNNKTLYLSENKSSNKYKESLRISKANNLFEYSSTKSGITSFSFVFLWNLVRFCLELQRPDDHLFWNGSKTISLILIFLTMMIGLGGILVCQYLLPRYFRKNGYLYEKEYFTI
;
A
#
# COMPACT_ATOMS: atom_id res chain seq x y z
N MET A 1 -10.51 -13.23 39.30
CA MET A 1 -10.41 -12.36 38.10
C MET A 1 -11.62 -11.46 37.89
N LYS A 2 -12.83 -11.95 37.56
CA LYS A 2 -14.00 -11.08 37.28
C LYS A 2 -14.43 -10.15 38.43
N LYS A 3 -14.29 -10.57 39.71
CA LYS A 3 -14.56 -9.72 40.89
C LYS A 3 -13.50 -8.62 41.08
N GLU A 4 -12.22 -8.96 40.88
CA GLU A 4 -11.10 -8.01 40.85
C GLU A 4 -11.32 -6.96 39.75
N GLU A 5 -11.73 -7.40 38.58
CA GLU A 5 -11.95 -6.58 37.38
C GLU A 5 -13.09 -5.58 37.59
N LYS A 6 -14.19 -6.01 38.23
CA LYS A 6 -15.30 -5.11 38.63
C LYS A 6 -14.87 -4.09 39.69
N ARG A 7 -14.06 -4.50 40.68
CA ARG A 7 -13.56 -3.63 41.76
C ARG A 7 -12.56 -2.58 41.23
N ILE A 8 -11.70 -2.98 40.29
CA ILE A 8 -10.77 -2.07 39.61
C ILE A 8 -11.52 -1.08 38.71
N LYS A 9 -12.54 -1.55 37.97
CA LYS A 9 -13.40 -0.69 37.15
C LYS A 9 -14.17 0.33 38.01
N SER A 10 -14.66 -0.06 39.20
CA SER A 10 -15.36 0.87 40.10
C SER A 10 -14.41 1.90 40.74
N LYS A 11 -13.24 1.48 41.23
CA LYS A 11 -12.23 2.43 41.77
C LYS A 11 -11.75 3.44 40.73
N TYR A 12 -11.61 3.01 39.47
CA TYR A 12 -11.25 3.91 38.38
C TYR A 12 -12.37 4.90 38.05
N LEU A 13 -13.64 4.46 38.11
CA LEU A 13 -14.80 5.34 37.96
C LEU A 13 -14.88 6.38 39.10
N GLU A 14 -14.62 5.98 40.34
CA GLU A 14 -14.50 6.89 41.49
C GLU A 14 -13.38 7.92 41.32
N TRP A 15 -12.20 7.51 40.83
CA TRP A 15 -11.11 8.44 40.51
C TRP A 15 -11.45 9.40 39.38
N MET A 16 -12.24 8.94 38.40
CA MET A 16 -12.73 9.80 37.31
C MET A 16 -13.78 10.80 37.77
N ASP A 17 -14.61 10.51 38.78
CA ASP A 17 -15.55 11.47 39.36
C ASP A 17 -14.83 12.50 40.25
N GLY A 18 -13.77 12.09 40.96
CA GLY A 18 -12.96 12.98 41.80
C GLY A 18 -12.09 13.99 41.02
N SER A 19 -11.74 13.70 39.76
CA SER A 19 -10.90 14.58 38.93
C SER A 19 -11.68 15.61 38.10
N VAL A 20 -13.02 15.59 38.14
CA VAL A 20 -13.90 16.49 37.35
C VAL A 20 -13.82 17.97 37.77
N GLN A 21 -13.20 18.30 38.91
CA GLN A 21 -13.05 19.70 39.35
C GLN A 21 -11.73 20.39 38.97
N PHE A 22 -10.78 19.75 38.28
CA PHE A 22 -9.52 20.42 37.93
C PHE A 22 -9.56 21.14 36.56
N ASN A 23 -10.07 22.37 36.63
CA ASN A 23 -9.65 23.55 35.86
C ASN A 23 -9.51 23.41 34.32
N LEU A 24 -10.63 23.59 33.62
CA LEU A 24 -10.73 23.80 32.17
C LEU A 24 -10.16 25.16 31.67
N LYS A 25 -9.44 25.91 32.51
CA LYS A 25 -9.06 27.31 32.25
C LYS A 25 -7.56 27.60 32.05
N SER A 26 -6.64 26.63 32.11
CA SER A 26 -5.19 26.96 32.17
C SER A 26 -4.22 26.20 31.25
N LYS A 27 -4.65 25.60 30.12
CA LYS A 27 -3.69 24.91 29.21
C LYS A 27 -3.87 25.14 27.71
N ILE A 28 -4.52 26.24 27.30
CA ILE A 28 -4.73 26.57 25.87
C ILE A 28 -3.71 27.59 25.32
N LEU A 29 -2.87 28.23 26.15
CA LEU A 29 -1.76 29.01 25.63
C LEU A 29 -0.58 28.11 25.27
N MET A 30 -0.59 27.71 23.99
CA MET A 30 0.53 27.18 23.23
C MET A 30 1.81 27.98 23.55
N ASN A 31 2.60 27.48 24.48
CA ASN A 31 4.00 27.85 24.63
C ASN A 31 4.86 26.61 24.42
N VAL A 32 4.67 25.95 23.27
CA VAL A 32 5.71 25.11 22.69
C VAL A 32 6.53 26.03 21.81
N LYS A 33 7.49 26.75 22.41
CA LYS A 33 8.63 27.27 21.64
C LYS A 33 9.24 26.07 20.95
N PRO A 34 9.19 26.01 19.62
CA PRO A 34 9.61 24.80 18.97
C PRO A 34 11.14 24.79 18.93
N LYS A 35 11.76 23.69 19.33
CA LYS A 35 13.09 23.31 18.82
C LYS A 35 13.01 22.98 17.30
N LYS A 36 12.35 23.83 16.49
CA LYS A 36 11.97 23.61 15.08
C LYS A 36 13.01 24.07 14.07
N GLU A 37 13.91 24.99 14.40
CA GLU A 37 14.64 25.74 13.37
C GLU A 37 15.56 24.89 12.49
N LYS A 38 16.13 23.78 12.99
CA LYS A 38 17.00 22.91 12.16
C LYS A 38 16.31 21.67 11.59
N ARG A 39 15.26 21.15 12.24
CA ARG A 39 14.60 19.90 11.80
C ARG A 39 13.75 20.08 10.55
N TRP A 40 13.10 21.24 10.38
CA TRP A 40 12.36 21.50 9.14
C TRP A 40 13.33 21.60 7.97
N ILE A 41 14.47 22.29 8.13
CA ILE A 41 15.47 22.46 7.07
C ILE A 41 15.97 21.10 6.59
N ILE A 42 16.31 20.20 7.51
CA ILE A 42 16.70 18.82 7.17
C ILE A 42 15.58 18.11 6.41
N SER A 43 14.34 18.22 6.87
CA SER A 43 13.19 17.62 6.19
C SER A 43 13.01 18.17 4.77
N LEU A 44 13.12 19.48 4.60
CA LEU A 44 13.03 20.16 3.32
C LEU A 44 14.14 19.69 2.38
N ILE A 45 15.39 19.62 2.85
CA ILE A 45 16.52 19.10 2.07
C ILE A 45 16.27 17.66 1.65
N LEU A 46 15.83 16.78 2.56
CA LEU A 46 15.54 15.38 2.24
C LEU A 46 14.41 15.24 1.20
N TRP A 47 13.39 16.10 1.26
CA TRP A 47 12.32 16.13 0.26
C TRP A 47 12.79 16.69 -1.08
N ILE A 48 13.61 17.74 -1.08
CA ILE A 48 14.25 18.25 -2.30
C ILE A 48 15.08 17.14 -2.95
N LEU A 49 15.92 16.45 -2.17
CA LEU A 49 16.71 15.32 -2.67
C LEU A 49 15.83 14.19 -3.22
N SER A 50 14.72 13.88 -2.55
CA SER A 50 13.76 12.88 -3.03
C SER A 50 13.12 13.31 -4.35
N ILE A 51 12.73 14.59 -4.48
CA ILE A 51 12.18 15.16 -5.71
C ILE A 51 13.23 15.13 -6.83
N VAL A 52 14.46 15.54 -6.56
CA VAL A 52 15.57 15.48 -7.53
C VAL A 52 15.79 14.05 -7.97
N LEU A 53 15.79 13.07 -7.06
CA LEU A 53 15.87 11.65 -7.41
C LEU A 53 14.72 11.21 -8.30
N PHE A 54 13.48 11.64 -8.03
CA PHE A 54 12.32 11.31 -8.88
C PHE A 54 12.39 11.98 -10.25
N VAL A 55 12.79 13.24 -10.33
CA VAL A 55 12.94 13.95 -11.60
C VAL A 55 14.07 13.34 -12.43
N SER A 56 15.22 13.10 -11.81
CA SER A 56 16.33 12.38 -12.45
C SER A 56 15.90 10.99 -12.90
N PHE A 57 15.07 10.29 -12.11
CA PHE A 57 14.52 9.00 -12.48
C PHE A 57 13.61 9.10 -13.71
N ILE A 58 12.71 10.09 -13.79
CA ILE A 58 11.88 10.34 -14.99
C ILE A 58 12.78 10.58 -16.19
N VAL A 59 13.66 11.59 -16.12
CA VAL A 59 14.52 12.00 -17.24
C VAL A 59 15.36 10.84 -17.72
N PHE A 60 15.96 10.10 -16.79
CA PHE A 60 16.78 8.95 -17.11
C PHE A 60 15.95 7.83 -17.76
N PHE A 61 14.79 7.47 -17.21
CA PHE A 61 13.92 6.44 -17.78
C PHE A 61 13.29 6.84 -19.12
N THR A 62 13.07 8.13 -19.38
CA THR A 62 12.62 8.60 -20.68
C THR A 62 13.73 8.56 -21.74
N LEU A 63 14.99 8.75 -21.34
CA LEU A 63 16.13 8.82 -22.26
C LEU A 63 16.83 7.48 -22.53
N THR A 64 16.78 6.52 -21.59
CA THR A 64 17.68 5.34 -21.61
C THR A 64 17.03 4.01 -21.89
N GLN A 65 15.76 3.83 -21.54
CA GLN A 65 15.06 2.61 -21.95
C GLN A 65 14.87 2.74 -23.46
N GLN A 66 15.58 1.95 -24.26
CA GLN A 66 15.31 1.70 -25.68
C GLN A 66 14.43 0.46 -25.87
N VAL A 67 13.92 -0.11 -24.77
CA VAL A 67 13.26 -1.41 -24.85
C VAL A 67 11.84 -1.21 -25.34
N ASP A 68 11.68 -1.25 -26.65
CA ASP A 68 10.46 -1.73 -27.28
C ASP A 68 10.24 -3.15 -26.78
N TRP A 69 9.53 -3.30 -25.67
CA TRP A 69 8.95 -4.58 -25.29
C TRP A 69 7.84 -4.89 -26.28
N LYS A 70 8.21 -5.19 -27.53
CA LYS A 70 7.36 -5.99 -28.40
C LYS A 70 7.37 -7.37 -27.78
N GLU A 71 6.20 -7.77 -27.27
CA GLU A 71 5.99 -9.11 -26.74
C GLU A 71 6.56 -10.14 -27.72
N SER A 72 7.38 -11.03 -27.18
CA SER A 72 8.31 -11.94 -27.83
C SER A 72 7.90 -12.44 -29.23
N SER A 73 8.78 -12.23 -30.22
CA SER A 73 9.13 -13.16 -31.32
C SER A 73 8.03 -14.04 -31.95
N ILE A 74 6.79 -13.55 -32.05
CA ILE A 74 5.74 -14.10 -32.90
C ILE A 74 5.18 -12.96 -33.74
N GLY A 75 5.98 -12.54 -34.74
CA GLY A 75 5.52 -11.74 -35.89
C GLY A 75 4.44 -10.71 -35.59
N THR A 76 4.64 -9.89 -34.56
CA THR A 76 3.64 -8.97 -34.01
C THR A 76 3.50 -7.79 -34.95
N ILE A 77 2.67 -7.93 -35.98
CA ILE A 77 2.15 -6.78 -36.72
C ILE A 77 1.05 -6.20 -35.84
N THR A 78 1.42 -5.30 -34.93
CA THR A 78 0.44 -4.39 -34.35
C THR A 78 -0.21 -3.66 -35.53
N PRO A 79 -1.54 -3.74 -35.73
CA PRO A 79 -2.18 -2.87 -36.72
C PRO A 79 -1.79 -1.45 -36.34
N GLU A 80 -1.28 -0.69 -37.29
CA GLU A 80 -0.86 0.69 -37.10
C GLU A 80 -2.12 1.56 -36.95
N TYR A 81 -2.89 1.32 -35.90
CA TYR A 81 -4.09 2.07 -35.60
C TYR A 81 -3.69 3.25 -34.73
N LYS A 82 -3.48 4.39 -35.40
CA LYS A 82 -3.19 5.69 -34.78
C LYS A 82 -4.11 5.91 -33.57
N GLY A 83 -3.56 5.82 -32.36
CA GLY A 83 -4.33 5.96 -31.14
C GLY A 83 -3.48 6.33 -29.94
N VAL A 84 -2.41 5.59 -29.69
CA VAL A 84 -1.42 5.87 -28.63
C VAL A 84 -0.06 5.36 -29.12
N THR A 85 0.96 6.23 -29.08
CA THR A 85 2.36 5.82 -29.32
C THR A 85 3.04 5.55 -27.99
N SER A 86 3.98 4.59 -27.93
CA SER A 86 4.86 4.40 -26.76
C SER A 86 5.83 5.58 -26.58
N GLU A 87 6.00 6.37 -27.64
CA GLU A 87 6.92 7.49 -27.74
C GLU A 87 6.16 8.77 -28.13
N TYR A 88 6.35 9.83 -27.34
CA TYR A 88 5.83 11.17 -27.61
C TYR A 88 7.00 12.13 -27.77
N PHE A 89 6.80 13.20 -28.54
CA PHE A 89 7.82 14.22 -28.83
C PHE A 89 9.10 13.62 -29.45
N ASP A 90 8.96 12.85 -30.53
CA ASP A 90 10.07 12.22 -31.28
C ASP A 90 10.98 11.35 -30.38
N GLY A 91 10.39 10.46 -29.57
CA GLY A 91 11.15 9.55 -28.70
C GLY A 91 11.67 10.17 -27.39
N LYS A 92 11.47 11.48 -27.17
CA LYS A 92 11.98 12.17 -25.97
C LYS A 92 11.19 11.85 -24.69
N LEU A 93 9.92 11.46 -24.82
CA LEU A 93 9.05 11.17 -23.68
C LEU A 93 8.37 9.81 -23.82
N ARG A 94 8.54 8.97 -22.81
CA ARG A 94 7.91 7.66 -22.65
C ARG A 94 6.86 7.72 -21.53
N PRO A 95 5.55 7.55 -21.83
CA PRO A 95 4.49 7.66 -20.82
C PRO A 95 4.60 6.64 -19.68
N TYR A 96 5.15 5.46 -19.97
CA TYR A 96 5.39 4.43 -18.95
C TYR A 96 6.25 4.97 -17.79
N SER A 97 7.35 5.64 -18.11
CA SER A 97 8.27 6.22 -17.12
C SER A 97 7.60 7.32 -16.29
N ILE A 98 6.74 8.13 -16.94
CA ILE A 98 5.98 9.20 -16.30
C ILE A 98 4.95 8.60 -15.33
N THR A 99 4.16 7.63 -15.78
CA THR A 99 3.12 6.98 -14.95
C THR A 99 3.74 6.25 -13.76
N MET A 100 4.86 5.54 -13.94
CA MET A 100 5.59 4.89 -12.84
C MET A 100 6.06 5.90 -11.80
N THR A 101 6.67 7.01 -12.24
CA THR A 101 7.13 8.03 -11.29
C THR A 101 5.98 8.73 -10.59
N LEU A 102 4.91 9.06 -11.33
CA LEU A 102 3.71 9.62 -10.74
C LEU A 102 3.11 8.68 -9.69
N GLY A 103 3.11 7.37 -9.96
CA GLY A 103 2.71 6.34 -9.00
C GLY A 103 3.52 6.41 -7.71
N ILE A 104 4.84 6.52 -7.80
CA ILE A 104 5.73 6.65 -6.63
C ILE A 104 5.44 7.95 -5.86
N ILE A 105 5.29 9.08 -6.56
CA ILE A 105 4.98 10.39 -5.95
C ILE A 105 3.66 10.32 -5.19
N VAL A 106 2.62 9.74 -5.79
CA VAL A 106 1.30 9.59 -5.14
C VAL A 106 1.40 8.68 -3.92
N ALA A 107 2.08 7.53 -4.03
CA ALA A 107 2.28 6.62 -2.91
C ALA A 107 3.04 7.29 -1.76
N ALA A 108 4.07 8.07 -2.06
CA ALA A 108 4.84 8.83 -1.08
C ALA A 108 3.99 9.94 -0.44
N ALA A 109 3.23 10.71 -1.21
CA ALA A 109 2.37 11.78 -0.71
C ALA A 109 1.28 11.26 0.25
N PHE A 110 0.63 10.15 -0.09
CA PHE A 110 -0.33 9.50 0.82
C PHE A 110 0.35 8.91 2.06
N SER A 111 1.60 8.45 1.93
CA SER A 111 2.40 8.01 3.08
C SER A 111 2.75 9.18 4.00
N VAL A 112 3.12 10.36 3.46
CA VAL A 112 3.30 11.59 4.25
C VAL A 112 2.03 11.95 5.01
N LYS A 113 0.87 11.93 4.33
CA LYS A 113 -0.43 12.16 4.97
C LYS A 113 -0.67 11.19 6.12
N ASN A 114 -0.34 9.92 5.96
CA ASN A 114 -0.46 8.92 7.03
C ASN A 114 0.54 9.15 8.17
N PHE A 115 1.78 9.55 7.87
CA PHE A 115 2.79 9.88 8.88
C PHE A 115 2.36 11.09 9.72
N LEU A 116 1.93 12.17 9.06
CA LEU A 116 1.37 13.35 9.71
C LEU A 116 0.15 12.99 10.56
N LYS A 117 -0.78 12.22 9.97
CA LYS A 117 -1.97 11.75 10.69
C LYS A 117 -1.58 10.92 11.90
N LYS A 118 -0.50 10.12 11.86
CA LYS A 118 -0.02 9.23 12.94
C LYS A 118 0.97 9.90 13.92
N GLY A 119 1.44 11.12 13.66
CA GLY A 119 2.46 11.79 14.47
C GLY A 119 3.87 11.20 14.28
N LEU A 120 4.14 10.57 13.13
CA LEU A 120 5.44 9.98 12.80
C LEU A 120 6.38 11.03 12.21
N ASP A 121 7.69 10.85 12.43
CA ASP A 121 8.70 11.73 11.83
C ASP A 121 8.78 11.49 10.32
N ILE A 122 8.54 12.55 9.55
CA ILE A 122 8.58 12.54 8.08
C ILE A 122 10.00 12.27 7.58
N ASN A 123 11.03 12.66 8.35
CA ASN A 123 12.42 12.42 7.99
C ASN A 123 12.72 10.92 7.84
N HIS A 124 12.09 10.07 8.65
CA HIS A 124 12.22 8.61 8.53
C HIS A 124 11.65 8.11 7.20
N LEU A 125 10.56 8.72 6.71
CA LEU A 125 10.00 8.38 5.41
C LEU A 125 10.93 8.81 4.27
N SER A 126 11.45 10.04 4.32
CA SER A 126 12.34 10.56 3.27
C SER A 126 13.64 9.75 3.18
N ILE A 127 14.28 9.43 4.31
CA ILE A 127 15.45 8.54 4.34
C ILE A 127 15.08 7.15 3.82
N GLY A 128 13.90 6.65 4.17
CA GLY A 128 13.34 5.42 3.64
C GLY A 128 13.26 5.43 2.12
N VAL A 129 12.70 6.48 1.51
CA VAL A 129 12.62 6.62 0.04
C VAL A 129 14.02 6.63 -0.59
N ILE A 130 14.96 7.40 -0.03
CA ILE A 130 16.32 7.54 -0.58
C ILE A 130 17.12 6.23 -0.53
N ILE A 131 16.89 5.36 0.46
CA ILE A 131 17.66 4.12 0.62
C ILE A 131 16.93 2.92 0.01
N VAL A 132 15.64 2.76 0.34
CA VAL A 132 14.86 1.57 0.00
C VAL A 132 14.56 1.54 -1.49
N MET A 133 14.28 2.69 -2.12
CA MET A 133 13.96 2.73 -3.55
C MET A 133 15.15 2.32 -4.44
N PRO A 134 16.37 2.89 -4.30
CA PRO A 134 17.51 2.44 -5.09
C PRO A 134 17.87 0.98 -4.80
N SER A 135 17.80 0.55 -3.53
CA SER A 135 18.05 -0.85 -3.16
C SER A 135 17.08 -1.81 -3.87
N ALA A 136 15.80 -1.45 -3.93
CA ALA A 136 14.80 -2.22 -4.67
C ALA A 136 15.12 -2.26 -6.18
N LEU A 137 15.48 -1.13 -6.80
CA LEU A 137 15.81 -1.08 -8.23
C LEU A 137 17.04 -1.92 -8.58
N PHE A 138 18.13 -1.80 -7.83
CA PHE A 138 19.34 -2.58 -8.05
C PHE A 138 19.08 -4.08 -7.91
N MET A 139 18.32 -4.47 -6.88
CA MET A 139 18.02 -5.88 -6.64
C MET A 139 17.03 -6.43 -7.68
N ALA A 140 16.07 -5.62 -8.15
CA ALA A 140 15.18 -6.00 -9.24
C ALA A 140 15.94 -6.29 -10.54
N SER A 141 16.91 -5.44 -10.88
CA SER A 141 17.81 -5.64 -12.03
C SER A 141 18.63 -6.92 -11.85
N PHE A 142 19.28 -7.08 -10.69
CA PHE A 142 20.15 -8.21 -10.43
C PHE A 142 19.42 -9.54 -10.66
N PHE A 143 18.28 -9.75 -9.98
CA PHE A 143 17.51 -10.99 -10.12
C PHE A 143 16.83 -11.16 -11.47
N GLY A 144 16.56 -10.07 -12.20
CA GLY A 144 15.95 -10.16 -13.53
C GLY A 144 16.92 -10.59 -14.62
N LYS A 145 18.22 -10.39 -14.43
CA LYS A 145 19.29 -10.77 -15.36
C LYS A 145 20.11 -11.98 -14.92
N TYR A 146 20.10 -12.27 -13.63
CA TYR A 146 20.83 -13.41 -13.06
C TYR A 146 20.41 -14.72 -13.75
N GLY A 147 21.39 -15.48 -14.24
CA GLY A 147 21.17 -16.76 -14.93
C GLY A 147 20.87 -16.66 -16.43
N ARG A 148 20.79 -15.46 -17.03
CA ARG A 148 20.58 -15.28 -18.48
C ARG A 148 21.85 -15.42 -19.34
N GLY A 149 23.01 -15.64 -18.72
CA GLY A 149 24.26 -16.03 -19.39
C GLY A 149 24.96 -14.97 -20.24
N SER A 150 24.35 -13.81 -20.48
CA SER A 150 24.84 -12.79 -21.42
C SER A 150 25.45 -11.53 -20.78
N GLU A 151 25.37 -11.38 -19.45
CA GLU A 151 25.78 -10.14 -18.77
C GLU A 151 26.93 -10.34 -17.79
N SER A 152 27.87 -9.38 -17.75
CA SER A 152 28.92 -9.33 -16.71
C SER A 152 28.34 -8.99 -15.33
N PHE A 153 29.06 -9.31 -14.26
CA PHE A 153 28.57 -9.09 -12.89
C PHE A 153 28.11 -7.65 -12.61
N ILE A 154 28.80 -6.65 -13.16
CA ILE A 154 28.43 -5.23 -12.99
C ILE A 154 27.14 -4.88 -13.77
N GLN A 155 26.95 -5.49 -14.94
CA GLN A 155 25.79 -5.26 -15.81
C GLN A 155 24.50 -5.79 -15.17
N LEU A 156 24.59 -6.80 -14.29
CA LEU A 156 23.45 -7.27 -13.50
C LEU A 156 22.78 -6.13 -12.72
N PHE A 157 23.53 -5.11 -12.29
CA PHE A 157 23.01 -3.95 -11.57
C PHE A 157 22.53 -2.80 -12.47
N TYR A 158 22.71 -2.91 -13.78
CA TYR A 158 22.29 -1.89 -14.73
C TYR A 158 20.77 -1.96 -14.92
N PHE A 159 20.05 -1.34 -13.99
CA PHE A 159 18.59 -1.28 -13.98
C PHE A 159 18.00 -0.48 -15.16
N TRP A 160 18.83 0.26 -15.88
CA TRP A 160 18.45 0.93 -17.14
C TRP A 160 18.39 -0.02 -18.34
N ASN A 161 19.07 -1.16 -18.27
CA ASN A 161 18.89 -2.20 -19.27
C ASN A 161 17.66 -3.04 -18.87
N GLY A 162 16.94 -3.54 -19.87
CA GLY A 162 15.80 -4.43 -19.64
C GLY A 162 16.16 -5.67 -18.82
N GLY A 163 15.15 -6.36 -18.27
CA GLY A 163 15.35 -7.53 -17.41
C GLY A 163 15.27 -7.20 -15.93
N MET A 164 14.13 -6.68 -15.48
CA MET A 164 13.84 -6.48 -14.07
C MET A 164 12.91 -7.58 -13.56
N ALA A 165 13.21 -8.15 -12.39
CA ALA A 165 12.34 -9.07 -11.68
C ALA A 165 11.69 -8.37 -10.48
N ILE A 166 10.35 -8.41 -10.42
CA ILE A 166 9.58 -7.82 -9.31
C ILE A 166 9.98 -8.41 -7.94
N HIS A 167 10.32 -9.70 -7.91
CA HIS A 167 10.82 -10.41 -6.75
C HIS A 167 12.10 -9.80 -6.19
N GLY A 168 13.05 -9.46 -7.08
CA GLY A 168 14.28 -8.79 -6.69
C GLY A 168 14.00 -7.45 -6.05
N GLY A 169 13.06 -6.68 -6.61
CA GLY A 169 12.61 -5.41 -6.04
C GLY A 169 12.04 -5.55 -4.64
N PHE A 170 11.18 -6.55 -4.43
CA PHE A 170 10.63 -6.85 -3.10
C PHE A 170 11.72 -7.25 -2.10
N ILE A 171 12.64 -8.13 -2.49
CA ILE A 171 13.76 -8.58 -1.65
C ILE A 171 14.65 -7.38 -1.26
N GLY A 172 15.04 -6.55 -2.24
CA GLY A 172 15.84 -5.34 -1.98
C GLY A 172 15.14 -4.38 -1.03
N ALA A 173 13.83 -4.18 -1.22
CA ALA A 173 13.03 -3.34 -0.33
C ALA A 173 12.94 -3.89 1.10
N MET A 174 12.79 -5.22 1.27
CA MET A 174 12.73 -5.84 2.60
C MET A 174 14.10 -5.83 3.31
N LEU A 175 15.18 -6.15 2.59
CA LEU A 175 16.53 -6.19 3.13
C LEU A 175 17.03 -4.82 3.57
N SER A 176 16.66 -3.75 2.87
CA SER A 176 17.01 -2.37 3.25
C SER A 176 15.99 -1.76 4.22
N GLY A 177 14.69 -1.94 3.97
CA GLY A 177 13.62 -1.28 4.71
C GLY A 177 13.42 -1.82 6.11
N VAL A 178 13.43 -3.15 6.32
CA VAL A 178 13.19 -3.74 7.65
C VAL A 178 14.27 -3.31 8.66
N PRO A 179 15.58 -3.42 8.37
CA PRO A 179 16.62 -2.94 9.28
C PRO A 179 16.55 -1.44 9.53
N LEU A 180 16.30 -0.64 8.48
CA LEU A 180 16.21 0.82 8.59
C LEU A 180 15.06 1.26 9.50
N PHE A 181 13.85 0.75 9.28
CA PHE A 181 12.71 1.09 10.12
C PHE A 181 12.79 0.44 11.50
N TYR A 182 13.50 -0.69 11.66
CA TYR A 182 13.83 -1.23 12.98
C TYR A 182 14.75 -0.30 13.77
N TYR A 183 15.77 0.27 13.13
CA TYR A 183 16.65 1.27 13.73
C TYR A 183 15.86 2.53 14.15
N PHE A 184 15.00 3.07 13.28
CA PHE A 184 14.14 4.20 13.62
C PHE A 184 13.16 3.85 14.75
N SER A 185 12.61 2.64 14.76
CA SER A 185 11.73 2.14 15.81
C SER A 185 12.38 2.21 17.19
N LYS A 186 13.67 1.88 17.32
CA LYS A 186 14.40 1.99 18.60
C LYS A 186 14.56 3.41 19.09
N ARG A 187 14.86 4.35 18.18
CA ARG A 187 15.13 5.75 18.51
C ARG A 187 13.85 6.54 18.82
N SER A 188 12.81 6.31 18.03
CA SER A 188 11.52 6.99 18.15
C SER A 188 10.54 6.30 19.10
N LYS A 189 10.87 5.09 19.56
CA LYS A 189 9.96 4.20 20.29
C LYS A 189 8.64 4.02 19.51
N VAL A 190 8.72 3.82 18.20
CA VAL A 190 7.55 3.55 17.35
C VAL A 190 7.68 2.13 16.83
N SER A 191 6.65 1.30 16.95
CA SER A 191 6.71 -0.06 16.39
C SER A 191 6.91 -0.05 14.87
N VAL A 192 7.75 -0.96 14.36
CA VAL A 192 7.96 -1.16 12.91
C VAL A 192 6.65 -1.38 12.16
N LEU A 193 5.68 -2.06 12.80
CA LEU A 193 4.36 -2.31 12.21
C LEU A 193 3.56 -1.02 11.99
N VAL A 194 3.81 0.03 12.78
CA VAL A 194 3.15 1.33 12.60
C VAL A 194 3.70 2.06 11.39
N TYR A 195 5.02 1.97 11.15
CA TYR A 195 5.64 2.44 9.92
C TYR A 195 5.13 1.67 8.72
N ALA A 196 5.13 0.33 8.80
CA ALA A 196 4.59 -0.53 7.74
C ALA A 196 3.14 -0.17 7.40
N ASP A 197 2.28 0.03 8.41
CA ASP A 197 0.87 0.40 8.22
C ASP A 197 0.68 1.78 7.59
N ALA A 198 1.67 2.65 7.73
CA ALA A 198 1.63 3.98 7.14
C ALA A 198 2.10 4.01 5.68
N ILE A 199 2.94 3.04 5.28
CA ILE A 199 3.59 2.99 3.96
C ILE A 199 2.93 1.95 3.04
N LEU A 200 2.88 0.68 3.45
CA LEU A 200 2.59 -0.45 2.57
C LEU A 200 1.24 -0.36 1.84
N PRO A 201 0.12 0.03 2.48
CA PRO A 201 -1.13 0.18 1.76
C PRO A 201 -1.02 1.12 0.57
N ASN A 202 -0.27 2.21 0.70
CA ASN A 202 -0.16 3.25 -0.34
C ASN A 202 0.64 2.79 -1.57
N VAL A 203 1.41 1.70 -1.47
CA VAL A 203 2.08 1.08 -2.62
C VAL A 203 1.06 0.63 -3.67
N LEU A 204 -0.18 0.27 -3.25
CA LEU A 204 -1.26 -0.05 -4.18
C LEU A 204 -1.58 1.11 -5.12
N LEU A 205 -1.61 2.35 -4.63
CA LEU A 205 -1.85 3.53 -5.48
C LEU A 205 -0.75 3.68 -6.54
N GLY A 206 0.50 3.39 -6.16
CA GLY A 206 1.61 3.37 -7.11
C GLY A 206 1.39 2.34 -8.22
N GLN A 207 0.92 1.15 -7.88
CA GLN A 207 0.61 0.12 -8.87
C GLN A 207 -0.63 0.45 -9.71
N VAL A 208 -1.67 1.05 -9.12
CA VAL A 208 -2.87 1.52 -9.85
C VAL A 208 -2.47 2.43 -10.99
N ILE A 209 -1.59 3.41 -10.73
CA ILE A 209 -1.09 4.36 -11.73
C ILE A 209 -0.09 3.68 -12.67
N GLY A 210 0.82 2.84 -12.15
CA GLY A 210 1.80 2.12 -12.96
C GLY A 210 1.16 1.22 -14.02
N ARG A 211 -0.02 0.63 -13.73
CA ARG A 211 -0.77 -0.18 -14.72
C ARG A 211 -1.26 0.61 -15.92
N TRP A 212 -1.43 1.92 -15.80
CA TRP A 212 -1.69 2.78 -16.96
C TRP A 212 -0.46 2.95 -17.84
N GLY A 213 0.75 2.80 -17.29
CA GLY A 213 1.97 2.69 -18.09
C GLY A 213 1.92 1.51 -19.05
N ASN A 214 1.46 0.33 -18.58
CA ASN A 214 1.30 -0.86 -19.40
C ASN A 214 0.38 -0.62 -20.61
N PHE A 215 -0.68 0.18 -20.41
CA PHE A 215 -1.59 0.58 -21.48
C PHE A 215 -0.88 1.39 -22.58
N PHE A 216 -0.04 2.37 -22.20
CA PHE A 216 0.72 3.17 -23.17
C PHE A 216 1.82 2.37 -23.89
N ASN A 217 2.36 1.34 -23.23
CA ASN A 217 3.37 0.45 -23.81
C ASN A 217 2.78 -0.72 -24.62
N HIS A 218 1.45 -0.87 -24.65
CA HIS A 218 0.79 -2.03 -25.27
C HIS A 218 1.29 -3.38 -24.73
N GLU A 219 1.65 -3.44 -23.44
CA GLU A 219 2.16 -4.64 -22.79
C GLU A 219 1.09 -5.26 -21.86
N VAL A 220 1.14 -6.58 -21.69
CA VAL A 220 0.25 -7.33 -20.77
C VAL A 220 -1.22 -7.19 -21.17
N MET A 221 -1.52 -7.34 -22.46
CA MET A 221 -2.89 -7.52 -22.92
C MET A 221 -3.38 -8.91 -22.54
N GLY A 222 -4.63 -9.01 -22.08
CA GLY A 222 -5.19 -10.29 -21.67
C GLY A 222 -5.59 -11.17 -22.84
N LYS A 223 -6.24 -12.29 -22.53
CA LYS A 223 -6.78 -13.21 -23.54
C LYS A 223 -7.69 -12.51 -24.56
N PRO A 224 -7.79 -13.03 -25.79
CA PRO A 224 -8.73 -12.54 -26.78
C PRO A 224 -10.17 -12.78 -26.31
N LEU A 225 -11.02 -11.76 -26.42
CA LEU A 225 -12.44 -11.81 -26.06
C LEU A 225 -13.32 -12.08 -27.27
N LYS A 226 -12.95 -11.55 -28.45
CA LYS A 226 -13.76 -11.60 -29.66
C LYS A 226 -12.93 -11.29 -30.90
N VAL A 227 -13.31 -11.87 -32.04
CA VAL A 227 -12.82 -11.46 -33.36
C VAL A 227 -13.69 -10.29 -33.84
N LEU A 228 -13.10 -9.11 -34.00
CA LEU A 228 -13.77 -7.89 -34.47
C LEU A 228 -13.88 -7.83 -35.99
N ALA A 229 -12.89 -8.34 -36.70
CA ALA A 229 -12.90 -8.45 -38.16
C ALA A 229 -12.02 -9.63 -38.59
N LYS A 230 -12.40 -10.27 -39.70
CA LYS A 230 -11.69 -11.46 -40.23
C LYS A 230 -10.59 -11.04 -41.21
N SER A 231 -9.55 -11.86 -41.33
CA SER A 231 -8.40 -11.58 -42.19
C SER A 231 -8.72 -11.42 -43.68
N TRP A 232 -9.82 -12.01 -44.15
CA TRP A 232 -10.29 -11.86 -45.54
C TRP A 232 -11.06 -10.56 -45.79
N ASP A 233 -11.37 -9.78 -44.76
CA ASP A 233 -12.02 -8.48 -44.90
C ASP A 233 -10.97 -7.40 -45.19
N SER A 234 -10.94 -6.91 -46.42
CA SER A 234 -9.94 -5.95 -46.91
C SER A 234 -9.91 -4.70 -46.02
N ASN A 235 -8.78 -4.46 -45.36
CA ASN A 235 -8.56 -3.37 -44.40
C ASN A 235 -9.54 -3.32 -43.20
N TRP A 236 -10.14 -4.46 -42.83
CA TRP A 236 -11.16 -4.52 -41.77
C TRP A 236 -12.30 -3.52 -42.02
N ALA A 237 -12.88 -3.53 -43.23
CA ALA A 237 -13.96 -2.62 -43.60
C ALA A 237 -15.24 -2.82 -42.77
N ASN A 238 -15.47 -4.05 -42.27
CA ASN A 238 -16.63 -4.45 -41.49
C ASN A 238 -16.23 -4.79 -40.05
N ILE A 239 -15.73 -3.80 -39.31
CA ILE A 239 -15.44 -3.96 -37.88
C ILE A 239 -16.75 -4.11 -37.11
N ASP A 240 -16.87 -5.22 -36.41
CA ASP A 240 -17.95 -5.42 -35.47
C ASP A 240 -17.92 -4.35 -34.37
N SER A 241 -18.92 -3.46 -34.42
CA SER A 241 -19.06 -2.33 -33.52
C SER A 241 -19.61 -2.72 -32.15
N SER A 242 -20.05 -3.98 -31.96
CA SER A 242 -20.49 -4.53 -30.68
C SER A 242 -19.30 -4.87 -29.75
N GLY A 243 -18.30 -4.00 -29.74
CA GLY A 243 -17.14 -4.07 -28.86
C GLY A 243 -17.48 -3.89 -27.38
N MET A 244 -16.46 -3.86 -26.54
CA MET A 244 -16.64 -3.69 -25.10
C MET A 244 -17.35 -2.37 -24.75
N TRP A 245 -18.06 -2.34 -23.62
CA TRP A 245 -18.73 -1.16 -23.06
C TRP A 245 -17.78 -0.02 -22.61
N LEU A 246 -16.49 -0.12 -22.95
CA LEU A 246 -15.46 0.86 -22.60
C LEU A 246 -15.35 1.96 -23.66
N PRO A 247 -14.80 3.14 -23.29
CA PRO A 247 -14.52 4.21 -24.24
C PRO A 247 -13.65 3.75 -25.41
N LYS A 248 -13.91 4.29 -26.61
CA LYS A 248 -13.20 3.94 -27.86
C LYS A 248 -11.68 4.04 -27.76
N TRP A 249 -11.17 5.03 -27.03
CA TRP A 249 -9.73 5.19 -26.85
C TRP A 249 -9.08 4.06 -26.04
N ILE A 250 -9.84 3.33 -25.21
CA ILE A 250 -9.35 2.12 -24.53
C ILE A 250 -9.50 0.91 -25.44
N THR A 251 -10.70 0.71 -26.01
CA THR A 251 -10.99 -0.47 -26.84
C THR A 251 -10.07 -0.54 -28.05
N ASN A 252 -9.84 0.58 -28.73
CA ASN A 252 -8.97 0.63 -29.91
C ASN A 252 -7.50 0.31 -29.58
N ASN A 253 -7.02 0.65 -28.38
CA ASN A 253 -5.65 0.36 -27.96
C ASN A 253 -5.48 -1.05 -27.37
N THR A 254 -6.58 -1.80 -27.29
CA THR A 254 -6.62 -3.19 -26.82
C THR A 254 -7.01 -4.12 -27.95
N THR A 255 -6.92 -3.67 -29.21
CA THR A 255 -7.05 -4.53 -30.37
C THR A 255 -5.69 -5.04 -30.84
N MET A 256 -5.63 -6.28 -31.27
CA MET A 256 -4.41 -6.93 -31.76
C MET A 256 -4.72 -7.71 -33.03
N VAL A 257 -3.80 -7.75 -33.98
CA VAL A 257 -3.91 -8.65 -35.13
C VAL A 257 -3.27 -9.98 -34.78
N ALA A 258 -4.01 -11.07 -34.99
CA ALA A 258 -3.53 -12.41 -34.77
C ALA A 258 -2.35 -12.74 -35.70
N SER A 259 -1.21 -13.15 -35.13
CA SER A 259 -0.06 -13.63 -35.89
C SER A 259 -0.08 -15.15 -36.11
N SER A 260 -0.90 -15.89 -35.37
CA SER A 260 -1.06 -17.34 -35.45
C SER A 260 -2.53 -17.75 -35.38
N SER A 261 -2.84 -18.97 -35.80
CA SER A 261 -4.16 -19.57 -35.57
C SER A 261 -4.25 -20.13 -34.16
N GLY A 262 -5.37 -19.92 -33.49
CA GLY A 262 -5.59 -20.46 -32.15
C GLY A 262 -7.05 -20.44 -31.73
N SER A 263 -7.34 -21.13 -30.63
CA SER A 263 -8.64 -21.07 -29.96
C SER A 263 -8.41 -20.88 -28.47
N VAL A 264 -8.87 -19.75 -27.93
CA VAL A 264 -8.75 -19.42 -26.51
C VAL A 264 -10.13 -19.07 -25.97
N ASP A 265 -10.56 -19.74 -24.90
CA ASP A 265 -11.85 -19.54 -24.23
C ASP A 265 -13.07 -19.51 -25.20
N GLY A 266 -13.04 -20.35 -26.25
CA GLY A 266 -14.12 -20.46 -27.25
C GLY A 266 -14.03 -19.47 -28.42
N VAL A 267 -13.01 -18.61 -28.45
CA VAL A 267 -12.75 -17.67 -29.55
C VAL A 267 -11.70 -18.27 -30.49
N SER A 268 -12.13 -18.69 -31.68
CA SER A 268 -11.23 -19.18 -32.73
C SER A 268 -10.82 -18.06 -33.68
N TYR A 269 -9.51 -17.91 -33.86
CA TYR A 269 -8.91 -16.86 -34.69
C TYR A 269 -7.86 -17.44 -35.64
N ASN A 270 -7.75 -16.80 -36.80
CA ASN A 270 -6.77 -17.12 -37.84
C ASN A 270 -5.74 -15.98 -37.96
N PRO A 271 -4.56 -16.25 -38.53
CA PRO A 271 -3.59 -15.19 -38.83
C PRO A 271 -4.25 -14.07 -39.66
N GLY A 272 -4.03 -12.82 -39.25
CA GLY A 272 -4.62 -11.62 -39.85
C GLY A 272 -5.98 -11.19 -39.30
N ASP A 273 -6.61 -12.00 -38.43
CA ASP A 273 -7.85 -11.60 -37.75
C ASP A 273 -7.59 -10.45 -36.76
N LEU A 274 -8.50 -9.47 -36.73
CA LEU A 274 -8.47 -8.40 -35.73
C LEU A 274 -9.19 -8.87 -34.47
N LEU A 275 -8.46 -8.94 -33.36
CA LEU A 275 -8.93 -9.43 -32.07
C LEU A 275 -9.12 -8.28 -31.10
N GLN A 276 -10.21 -8.33 -30.33
CA GLN A 276 -10.38 -7.55 -29.12
C GLN A 276 -9.74 -8.29 -27.96
N MET A 277 -8.71 -7.73 -27.34
CA MET A 277 -8.04 -8.28 -26.17
C MET A 277 -8.72 -7.83 -24.88
N ASN A 278 -8.63 -8.63 -23.83
CA ASN A 278 -9.11 -8.24 -22.50
C ASN A 278 -8.18 -7.17 -21.87
N PRO A 279 -8.67 -5.98 -21.48
CA PRO A 279 -7.88 -4.94 -20.84
C PRO A 279 -7.54 -5.29 -19.38
N ILE A 280 -6.66 -6.27 -19.17
CA ILE A 280 -6.23 -6.72 -17.82
C ILE A 280 -5.67 -5.55 -17.01
N PHE A 281 -4.94 -4.64 -17.63
CA PHE A 281 -4.39 -3.45 -16.94
C PHE A 281 -5.49 -2.64 -16.22
N PHE A 282 -6.66 -2.50 -16.84
CA PHE A 282 -7.77 -1.70 -16.33
C PHE A 282 -8.43 -2.39 -15.14
N TRP A 283 -8.75 -3.68 -15.28
CA TRP A 283 -9.33 -4.49 -14.21
C TRP A 283 -8.40 -4.60 -13.01
N GLU A 284 -7.10 -4.76 -13.27
CA GLU A 284 -6.08 -4.79 -12.23
C GLU A 284 -5.99 -3.44 -11.51
N SER A 285 -5.95 -2.32 -12.25
CA SER A 285 -5.95 -0.97 -11.68
C SER A 285 -7.19 -0.73 -10.80
N LEU A 286 -8.38 -1.11 -11.27
CA LEU A 286 -9.63 -0.97 -10.51
C LEU A 286 -9.64 -1.83 -9.24
N ALA A 287 -9.24 -3.10 -9.36
CA ALA A 287 -9.20 -4.03 -8.23
C ALA A 287 -8.22 -3.56 -7.14
N LEU A 288 -7.02 -3.11 -7.54
CA LEU A 288 -6.02 -2.58 -6.61
C LEU A 288 -6.50 -1.29 -5.91
N LEU A 289 -7.25 -0.43 -6.61
CA LEU A 289 -7.84 0.77 -6.03
C LEU A 289 -8.93 0.42 -5.01
N ILE A 290 -9.78 -0.56 -5.30
CA ILE A 290 -10.78 -1.08 -4.36
C ILE A 290 -10.10 -1.68 -3.13
N CYS A 291 -9.06 -2.49 -3.31
CA CYS A 291 -8.27 -3.03 -2.20
C CYS A 291 -7.67 -1.92 -1.33
N TRP A 292 -7.11 -0.88 -1.94
CA TRP A 292 -6.60 0.28 -1.20
C TRP A 292 -7.69 0.96 -0.39
N PHE A 293 -8.87 1.16 -0.97
CA PHE A 293 -10.02 1.75 -0.28
C PHE A 293 -10.45 0.91 0.92
N ILE A 294 -10.54 -0.41 0.75
CA ILE A 294 -10.86 -1.36 1.83
C ILE A 294 -9.83 -1.24 2.96
N ILE A 295 -8.53 -1.26 2.64
CA ILE A 295 -7.46 -1.25 3.64
C ILE A 295 -7.38 0.08 4.41
N VAL A 296 -7.55 1.20 3.72
CA VAL A 296 -7.35 2.54 4.31
C VAL A 296 -8.61 3.04 5.03
N PHE A 297 -9.80 2.75 4.51
CA PHE A 297 -11.04 3.30 5.02
C PHE A 297 -11.93 2.30 5.73
N ILE A 298 -12.05 1.06 5.23
CA ILE A 298 -12.96 0.09 5.82
C ILE A 298 -12.29 -0.54 7.03
N ILE A 299 -11.16 -1.22 6.85
CA ILE A 299 -10.48 -2.02 7.90
C ILE A 299 -10.29 -1.22 9.20
N PRO A 300 -9.71 0.00 9.20
CA PRO A 300 -9.44 0.73 10.44
C PRO A 300 -10.72 1.24 11.13
N ASN A 301 -11.84 1.34 10.39
CA ASN A 301 -13.11 1.84 10.91
C ASN A 301 -14.09 0.73 11.30
N ILE A 302 -13.90 -0.53 10.87
CA ILE A 302 -14.73 -1.68 11.28
C ILE A 302 -14.90 -1.73 12.80
N GLY A 303 -13.80 -1.53 13.54
CA GLY A 303 -13.83 -1.52 15.00
C GLY A 303 -14.79 -0.48 15.59
N LYS A 304 -14.89 0.71 14.98
CA LYS A 304 -15.78 1.80 15.39
C LYS A 304 -17.25 1.55 15.05
N TRP A 305 -17.51 0.72 14.04
CA TRP A 305 -18.87 0.41 13.62
C TRP A 305 -19.51 -0.67 14.50
N ILE A 306 -18.69 -1.65 14.92
CA ILE A 306 -19.14 -2.76 15.77
C ILE A 306 -19.15 -2.36 17.25
N SER A 307 -18.27 -1.43 17.67
CA SER A 307 -18.18 -1.05 19.08
C SER A 307 -19.36 -0.20 19.56
N VAL A 308 -19.65 -0.31 20.85
CA VAL A 308 -20.63 0.54 21.53
C VAL A 308 -20.16 1.99 21.43
N LYS A 309 -21.09 2.89 21.13
CA LYS A 309 -20.78 4.31 20.92
C LYS A 309 -20.45 4.99 22.27
N PRO A 310 -19.32 5.69 22.43
CA PRO A 310 -18.88 6.24 23.72
C PRO A 310 -19.88 7.21 24.34
N TRP A 311 -20.56 8.00 23.51
CA TRP A 311 -21.59 8.95 23.94
C TRP A 311 -22.92 8.29 24.32
N LYS A 312 -23.12 7.01 24.00
CA LYS A 312 -24.26 6.23 24.51
C LYS A 312 -23.95 5.60 25.88
N GLU A 313 -22.70 5.19 26.09
CA GLU A 313 -22.28 4.53 27.34
C GLU A 313 -21.94 5.55 28.44
N TYR A 314 -21.26 6.66 28.11
CA TYR A 314 -20.89 7.72 29.05
C TYR A 314 -21.34 9.11 28.53
N PRO A 315 -22.65 9.40 28.52
CA PRO A 315 -23.21 10.63 27.95
C PRO A 315 -22.77 11.92 28.67
N THR A 316 -22.47 11.85 29.97
CA THR A 316 -21.98 12.98 30.77
C THR A 316 -20.55 13.38 30.36
N LYS A 317 -19.71 12.39 30.02
CA LYS A 317 -18.30 12.57 29.65
C LYS A 317 -18.12 12.91 28.16
N TYR A 318 -18.84 12.22 27.28
CA TYR A 318 -18.65 12.31 25.83
C TYR A 318 -19.84 13.00 25.16
N LYS A 319 -19.84 14.34 25.19
CA LYS A 319 -20.90 15.14 24.55
C LYS A 319 -20.64 15.34 23.06
N ILE A 320 -21.65 15.02 22.25
CA ILE A 320 -21.64 15.38 20.83
C ILE A 320 -22.14 16.80 20.66
N THR A 321 -21.31 17.65 20.06
CA THR A 321 -21.72 19.00 19.63
C THR A 321 -21.63 19.10 18.11
N ARG A 322 -22.48 19.96 17.54
CA ARG A 322 -22.41 20.38 16.15
C ARG A 322 -21.94 21.83 16.12
N ASN A 323 -21.02 22.14 15.22
CA ASN A 323 -20.62 23.53 14.97
C ASN A 323 -21.69 24.25 14.13
N LYS A 324 -21.54 25.57 13.96
CA LYS A 324 -22.45 26.40 13.13
C LYS A 324 -22.59 25.93 11.68
N PHE A 325 -21.63 25.14 11.18
CA PHE A 325 -21.62 24.57 9.82
C PHE A 325 -22.18 23.14 9.75
N GLY A 326 -22.80 22.63 10.82
CA GLY A 326 -23.40 21.29 10.86
C GLY A 326 -22.42 20.13 11.07
N TYR A 327 -21.10 20.39 11.13
CA TYR A 327 -20.10 19.36 11.39
C TYR A 327 -20.15 18.89 12.84
N SER A 328 -20.19 17.57 13.01
CA SER A 328 -20.23 16.91 14.32
C SER A 328 -18.82 16.60 14.84
N ASN A 329 -18.60 16.81 16.15
CA ASN A 329 -17.36 16.45 16.84
C ASN A 329 -17.19 14.93 17.09
N LYS A 330 -18.04 14.06 16.51
CA LYS A 330 -18.02 12.59 16.70
C LYS A 330 -16.62 11.97 16.53
N ASN A 331 -15.84 12.42 15.55
CA ASN A 331 -14.48 11.91 15.33
C ASN A 331 -13.53 12.24 16.48
N ILE A 332 -13.68 13.42 17.08
CA ILE A 332 -12.89 13.87 18.23
C ILE A 332 -13.29 13.05 19.45
N VAL A 333 -14.58 12.85 19.67
CA VAL A 333 -15.12 12.03 20.78
C VAL A 333 -14.64 10.58 20.68
N TRP A 334 -14.70 9.98 19.49
CA TRP A 334 -14.14 8.65 19.26
C TRP A 334 -12.64 8.59 19.55
N ASN A 335 -11.87 9.58 19.10
CA ASN A 335 -10.43 9.62 19.36
C ASN A 335 -10.15 9.77 20.87
N GLN A 336 -10.93 10.57 21.59
CA GLN A 336 -10.81 10.69 23.04
C GLN A 336 -11.13 9.37 23.76
N ALA A 337 -12.20 8.69 23.36
CA ALA A 337 -12.62 7.43 23.96
C ALA A 337 -11.67 6.27 23.67
N TYR A 338 -11.12 6.18 22.47
CA TYR A 338 -10.18 5.12 22.08
C TYR A 338 -8.76 5.35 22.56
N TYR A 339 -8.30 6.61 22.57
CA TYR A 339 -6.86 6.91 22.60
C TYR A 339 -6.42 7.89 23.70
N ARG A 340 -7.35 8.53 24.42
CA ARG A 340 -7.05 9.45 25.55
C ARG A 340 -7.80 9.08 26.83
N SER A 341 -7.76 7.81 27.24
CA SER A 341 -8.02 7.50 28.66
C SER A 341 -6.87 8.09 29.48
N GLU A 342 -7.18 9.03 30.37
CA GLU A 342 -6.23 9.93 31.07
C GLU A 342 -4.89 9.28 31.49
N ASP A 343 -3.78 9.91 31.10
CA ASP A 343 -2.41 9.43 31.34
C ASP A 343 -2.09 9.24 32.83
N ASN A 344 -2.64 10.05 33.73
CA ASN A 344 -2.39 9.96 35.17
C ASN A 344 -2.91 8.63 35.75
N ASN A 345 -4.14 8.24 35.41
CA ASN A 345 -4.75 7.03 35.95
C ASN A 345 -4.15 5.75 35.34
N LYS A 346 -3.66 5.83 34.09
CA LYS A 346 -2.92 4.73 33.45
C LYS A 346 -1.56 4.52 34.12
N THR A 347 -0.87 5.61 34.44
CA THR A 347 0.44 5.56 35.10
C THR A 347 0.33 4.99 36.51
N LEU A 348 -0.71 5.39 37.26
CA LEU A 348 -1.11 4.80 38.55
C LEU A 348 -1.42 3.30 38.44
N TYR A 349 -2.23 2.88 37.46
CA TYR A 349 -2.55 1.46 37.24
C TYR A 349 -1.31 0.61 36.94
N LEU A 350 -0.36 1.14 36.15
CA LEU A 350 0.89 0.45 35.84
C LEU A 350 1.89 0.46 37.01
N SER A 351 1.86 1.47 37.89
CA SER A 351 2.75 1.55 39.05
C SER A 351 2.33 0.64 40.20
N GLU A 352 1.03 0.48 40.46
CA GLU A 352 0.51 -0.34 41.57
C GLU A 352 0.67 -1.85 41.33
N ASN A 353 0.77 -2.28 40.07
CA ASN A 353 0.69 -3.70 39.70
C ASN A 353 1.79 -4.11 38.70
N LYS A 354 3.05 -4.16 39.14
CA LYS A 354 4.14 -4.78 38.36
C LYS A 354 4.04 -6.30 38.35
N SER A 355 4.29 -6.95 37.20
CA SER A 355 4.49 -8.41 37.13
C SER A 355 5.88 -8.73 36.60
N SER A 356 6.53 -9.73 37.19
CA SER A 356 7.77 -10.30 36.65
C SER A 356 7.55 -11.10 35.36
N ASN A 357 6.32 -11.54 35.09
CA ASN A 357 5.99 -12.30 33.88
C ASN A 357 5.71 -11.36 32.70
N LYS A 358 6.60 -11.39 31.70
CA LYS A 358 6.54 -10.57 30.48
C LYS A 358 5.20 -10.67 29.72
N TYR A 359 4.56 -11.84 29.71
CA TYR A 359 3.25 -12.03 29.08
C TYR A 359 2.11 -11.38 29.87
N LYS A 360 2.17 -11.44 31.20
CA LYS A 360 1.18 -10.77 32.05
C LYS A 360 1.35 -9.25 31.95
N GLU A 361 2.58 -8.77 31.82
CA GLU A 361 2.90 -7.34 31.68
C GLU A 361 2.42 -6.74 30.36
N SER A 362 2.68 -7.38 29.22
CA SER A 362 2.17 -6.94 27.91
C SER A 362 0.64 -6.94 27.84
N LEU A 363 -0.03 -7.94 28.44
CA LEU A 363 -1.48 -7.99 28.55
C LEU A 363 -2.02 -6.83 29.39
N ARG A 364 -1.36 -6.51 30.52
CA ARG A 364 -1.70 -5.36 31.37
C ARG A 364 -1.55 -4.05 30.63
N ILE A 365 -0.45 -3.86 29.91
CA ILE A 365 -0.23 -2.68 29.05
C ILE A 365 -1.35 -2.60 28.00
N SER A 366 -1.67 -3.71 27.35
CA SER A 366 -2.75 -3.75 26.35
C SER A 366 -4.13 -3.42 26.93
N LYS A 367 -4.43 -3.84 28.15
CA LYS A 367 -5.69 -3.53 28.85
C LYS A 367 -5.71 -2.07 29.33
N ALA A 368 -4.63 -1.60 29.93
CA ALA A 368 -4.47 -0.20 30.34
C ALA A 368 -4.61 0.77 29.16
N ASN A 369 -4.25 0.30 27.96
CA ASN A 369 -4.36 1.02 26.70
C ASN A 369 -5.79 1.07 26.12
N ASN A 370 -6.70 0.20 26.58
CA ASN A 370 -8.08 0.12 26.10
C ASN A 370 -9.00 -0.33 27.25
N LEU A 371 -9.09 0.50 28.29
CA LEU A 371 -9.82 0.20 29.53
C LEU A 371 -11.31 -0.10 29.33
N PHE A 372 -11.91 0.51 28.31
CA PHE A 372 -13.33 0.32 27.96
C PHE A 372 -13.55 -0.82 26.95
N GLU A 373 -12.49 -1.55 26.58
CA GLU A 373 -12.54 -2.72 25.69
C GLU A 373 -13.18 -2.46 24.32
N TYR A 374 -13.09 -1.24 23.80
CA TYR A 374 -13.60 -0.94 22.47
C TYR A 374 -12.86 -1.75 21.40
N SER A 375 -13.60 -2.31 20.43
CA SER A 375 -12.98 -3.03 19.31
C SER A 375 -12.11 -2.09 18.48
N SER A 376 -10.81 -2.35 18.40
CA SER A 376 -9.85 -1.57 17.61
C SER A 376 -8.93 -2.47 16.81
N THR A 377 -8.64 -2.06 15.57
CA THR A 377 -7.64 -2.70 14.72
C THR A 377 -6.25 -2.45 15.26
N LYS A 378 -5.47 -3.51 15.41
CA LYS A 378 -4.10 -3.47 15.94
C LYS A 378 -3.06 -3.08 14.89
N SER A 379 -1.92 -2.56 15.33
CA SER A 379 -0.79 -2.24 14.44
C SER A 379 -0.31 -3.49 13.70
N GLY A 380 -0.10 -3.36 12.39
CA GLY A 380 0.30 -4.42 11.47
C GLY A 380 -0.85 -4.95 10.63
N ILE A 381 -2.11 -4.78 11.06
CA ILE A 381 -3.26 -5.35 10.33
C ILE A 381 -3.39 -4.73 8.95
N THR A 382 -3.24 -3.41 8.81
CA THR A 382 -3.35 -2.77 7.49
C THR A 382 -2.22 -3.22 6.56
N SER A 383 -1.01 -3.43 7.09
CA SER A 383 0.14 -3.95 6.34
C SER A 383 -0.10 -5.38 5.85
N PHE A 384 -0.56 -6.28 6.72
CA PHE A 384 -0.81 -7.67 6.35
C PHE A 384 -2.09 -7.82 5.50
N SER A 385 -3.06 -6.91 5.66
CA SER A 385 -4.22 -6.82 4.76
C SER A 385 -3.81 -6.41 3.36
N PHE A 386 -2.80 -5.55 3.22
CA PHE A 386 -2.17 -5.27 1.93
C PHE A 386 -1.59 -6.54 1.32
N VAL A 387 -0.78 -7.30 2.07
CA VAL A 387 -0.20 -8.57 1.58
C VAL A 387 -1.29 -9.56 1.14
N PHE A 388 -2.36 -9.70 1.94
CA PHE A 388 -3.47 -10.59 1.61
C PHE A 388 -4.24 -10.14 0.36
N LEU A 389 -4.75 -8.91 0.35
CA LEU A 389 -5.62 -8.41 -0.73
C LEU A 389 -4.86 -8.25 -2.05
N TRP A 390 -3.59 -7.85 -2.00
CA TRP A 390 -2.76 -7.77 -3.19
C TRP A 390 -2.55 -9.14 -3.84
N ASN A 391 -2.25 -10.17 -3.03
CA ASN A 391 -2.11 -11.53 -3.53
C ASN A 391 -3.45 -12.12 -4.00
N LEU A 392 -4.57 -11.74 -3.38
CA LEU A 392 -5.89 -12.14 -3.84
C LEU A 392 -6.18 -11.60 -5.25
N VAL A 393 -5.93 -10.32 -5.49
CA VAL A 393 -6.07 -9.72 -6.83
C VAL A 393 -5.15 -10.42 -7.83
N ARG A 394 -3.88 -10.66 -7.45
CA ARG A 394 -2.92 -11.41 -8.28
C ARG A 394 -3.42 -12.79 -8.61
N PHE A 395 -3.91 -13.55 -7.63
CA PHE A 395 -4.42 -14.91 -7.82
C PHE A 395 -5.56 -14.94 -8.85
N CYS A 396 -6.53 -14.03 -8.73
CA CYS A 396 -7.65 -13.94 -9.66
C CYS A 396 -7.21 -13.59 -11.10
N LEU A 397 -6.22 -12.70 -11.24
CA LEU A 397 -5.71 -12.29 -12.55
C LEU A 397 -4.80 -13.34 -13.18
N GLU A 398 -4.00 -14.04 -12.37
CA GLU A 398 -3.09 -15.09 -12.82
C GLU A 398 -3.85 -16.26 -13.46
N LEU A 399 -5.05 -16.57 -12.96
CA LEU A 399 -5.94 -17.56 -13.58
C LEU A 399 -6.29 -17.19 -15.03
N GLN A 400 -6.39 -15.89 -15.32
CA GLN A 400 -6.78 -15.36 -16.63
C GLN A 400 -5.58 -15.06 -17.53
N ARG A 401 -4.35 -15.02 -17.00
CA ARG A 401 -3.16 -14.69 -17.78
C ARG A 401 -2.65 -15.87 -18.63
N PRO A 402 -2.08 -15.57 -19.82
CA PRO A 402 -1.24 -16.49 -20.58
C PRO A 402 0.02 -16.89 -19.79
N ASP A 403 0.61 -18.03 -20.14
CA ASP A 403 1.75 -18.62 -19.41
C ASP A 403 3.04 -17.79 -19.47
N ASP A 404 3.09 -16.81 -20.37
CA ASP A 404 4.26 -15.98 -20.64
C ASP A 404 4.39 -14.79 -19.66
N HIS A 405 3.30 -14.46 -18.95
CA HIS A 405 3.17 -13.30 -18.05
C HIS A 405 3.02 -13.69 -16.58
N LEU A 406 3.43 -14.92 -16.25
CA LEU A 406 3.26 -15.49 -14.93
C LEU A 406 4.21 -14.85 -13.90
N PHE A 407 3.81 -14.87 -12.64
CA PHE A 407 4.65 -14.46 -11.51
C PHE A 407 5.97 -15.26 -11.46
N TRP A 408 5.90 -16.57 -11.75
CA TRP A 408 7.06 -17.41 -12.00
C TRP A 408 7.03 -17.93 -13.44
N ASN A 409 7.95 -17.45 -14.26
CA ASN A 409 8.04 -17.82 -15.67
C ASN A 409 8.28 -19.33 -15.79
N GLY A 410 7.41 -20.02 -16.55
CA GLY A 410 7.58 -21.44 -16.90
C GLY A 410 6.63 -22.42 -16.21
N SER A 411 5.84 -22.00 -15.20
CA SER A 411 4.77 -22.87 -14.67
C SER A 411 3.67 -22.09 -13.94
N LYS A 412 2.45 -22.14 -14.49
CA LYS A 412 1.26 -21.52 -13.90
C LYS A 412 0.94 -22.10 -12.53
N THR A 413 1.13 -23.41 -12.34
CA THR A 413 0.91 -24.09 -11.07
C THR A 413 1.84 -23.56 -9.98
N ILE A 414 3.14 -23.44 -10.26
CA ILE A 414 4.12 -22.92 -9.28
C ILE A 414 3.81 -21.47 -8.94
N SER A 415 3.48 -20.66 -9.94
CA SER A 415 3.05 -19.27 -9.74
C SER A 415 1.86 -19.17 -8.77
N LEU A 416 0.78 -19.91 -9.05
CA LEU A 416 -0.43 -19.91 -8.23
C LEU A 416 -0.18 -20.40 -6.81
N ILE A 417 0.67 -21.43 -6.63
CA ILE A 417 1.05 -21.93 -5.29
C ILE A 417 1.79 -20.85 -4.51
N LEU A 418 2.77 -20.16 -5.11
CA LEU A 418 3.53 -19.11 -4.45
C LEU A 418 2.64 -17.92 -4.05
N ILE A 419 1.74 -17.50 -4.94
CA ILE A 419 0.74 -16.45 -4.66
C ILE A 419 -0.19 -16.89 -3.51
N PHE A 420 -0.65 -18.14 -3.52
CA PHE A 420 -1.51 -18.67 -2.46
C PHE A 420 -0.79 -18.72 -1.11
N LEU A 421 0.45 -19.20 -1.05
CA LEU A 421 1.24 -19.25 0.18
C LEU A 421 1.48 -17.85 0.75
N THR A 422 1.83 -16.88 -0.09
CA THR A 422 2.04 -15.48 0.34
C THR A 422 0.72 -14.82 0.77
N MET A 423 -0.41 -15.17 0.14
CA MET A 423 -1.74 -14.78 0.60
C MET A 423 -2.03 -15.32 2.00
N MET A 424 -1.72 -16.60 2.28
CA MET A 424 -1.89 -17.20 3.60
C MET A 424 -0.99 -16.57 4.66
N ILE A 425 0.24 -16.15 4.31
CA ILE A 425 1.11 -15.35 5.20
C ILE A 425 0.44 -14.02 5.56
N GLY A 426 -0.20 -13.35 4.59
CA GLY A 426 -1.00 -12.16 4.83
C GLY A 426 -2.13 -12.41 5.83
N LEU A 427 -2.93 -13.45 5.61
CA LEU A 427 -4.04 -13.81 6.49
C LEU A 427 -3.57 -14.18 7.91
N GLY A 428 -2.54 -15.02 8.02
CA GLY A 428 -1.92 -15.39 9.29
C GLY A 428 -1.36 -14.17 10.02
N GLY A 429 -0.70 -13.27 9.29
CA GLY A 429 -0.18 -12.01 9.83
C GLY A 429 -1.26 -11.10 10.42
N ILE A 430 -2.45 -11.04 9.81
CA ILE A 430 -3.61 -10.30 10.36
C ILE A 430 -4.03 -10.90 11.71
N LEU A 431 -4.20 -12.22 11.78
CA LEU A 431 -4.60 -12.92 13.01
C LEU A 431 -3.56 -12.78 14.12
N VAL A 432 -2.28 -12.94 13.76
CA VAL A 432 -1.15 -12.76 14.68
C VAL A 432 -1.11 -11.33 15.21
N CYS A 433 -1.26 -10.31 14.36
CA CYS A 433 -1.25 -8.91 14.78
C CYS A 433 -2.46 -8.53 15.63
N GLN A 434 -3.64 -9.09 15.35
CA GLN A 434 -4.84 -8.80 16.11
C GLN A 434 -4.83 -9.46 17.50
N TYR A 435 -4.36 -10.71 17.61
CA TYR A 435 -4.55 -11.52 18.83
C TYR A 435 -3.26 -11.87 19.58
N LEU A 436 -2.16 -12.17 18.89
CA LEU A 436 -0.94 -12.71 19.51
C LEU A 436 0.09 -11.62 19.79
N LEU A 437 0.43 -10.82 18.80
CA LEU A 437 1.52 -9.83 18.87
C LEU A 437 1.31 -8.80 20.01
N PRO A 438 0.09 -8.29 20.26
CA PRO A 438 -0.21 -7.46 21.42
C PRO A 438 0.12 -8.12 22.76
N ARG A 439 -0.03 -9.45 22.86
CA ARG A 439 0.17 -10.23 24.08
C ARG A 439 1.62 -10.61 24.34
N TYR A 440 2.51 -10.57 23.36
CA TYR A 440 3.90 -11.01 23.55
C TYR A 440 4.94 -9.90 23.38
N PHE A 441 4.68 -8.91 22.52
CA PHE A 441 5.71 -7.99 22.03
C PHE A 441 5.49 -6.52 22.38
N ARG A 442 4.38 -6.19 23.05
CA ARG A 442 4.13 -4.81 23.51
C ARG A 442 5.07 -4.42 24.63
N LYS A 443 5.73 -3.28 24.46
CA LYS A 443 6.62 -2.66 25.44
C LYS A 443 6.07 -1.32 25.88
N ASN A 444 6.29 -0.98 27.15
CA ASN A 444 5.92 0.34 27.64
C ASN A 444 6.76 1.42 26.93
N GLY A 445 6.14 2.57 26.66
CA GLY A 445 6.78 3.68 25.95
C GLY A 445 6.85 3.55 24.43
N TYR A 446 6.38 2.45 23.83
CA TYR A 446 6.32 2.30 22.37
C TYR A 446 4.94 2.66 21.79
N LEU A 447 4.93 3.33 20.63
CA LEU A 447 3.73 3.65 19.86
C LEU A 447 3.29 2.42 19.03
N TYR A 448 2.03 1.97 19.21
CA TYR A 448 1.42 0.85 18.46
C TYR A 448 0.10 1.27 17.81
N GLU A 449 -0.97 1.45 18.58
CA GLU A 449 -2.17 2.18 18.15
C GLU A 449 -2.08 3.60 18.74
N LYS A 450 -2.38 4.65 17.97
CA LYS A 450 -2.35 6.07 18.44
C LYS A 450 -2.98 6.25 19.84
N GLU A 451 -2.65 7.20 20.70
CA GLU A 451 -1.52 8.12 20.86
C GLU A 451 -0.92 7.79 22.23
N TYR A 452 0.35 7.36 22.27
CA TYR A 452 1.15 7.45 23.49
C TYR A 452 2.18 8.54 23.27
N PHE A 453 2.03 9.61 24.05
CA PHE A 453 2.86 10.81 24.16
C PHE A 453 2.72 11.86 23.04
N THR A 454 2.07 12.98 23.36
CA THR A 454 2.71 14.29 23.14
C THR A 454 3.71 14.49 24.26
N ILE A 455 5.00 14.53 23.94
CA ILE A 455 6.01 15.13 24.83
C ILE A 455 5.89 16.65 24.71
#